data_AF-A0A0F9FG99-F1
#
_entry.id   AF-A0A0F9FG99-F1
#
_cell.length_a   1.000
_cell.length_b   1.000
_cell.length_c   1.000
_cell.angle_alpha   90.00
_cell.angle_beta   90.00
_cell.angle_gamma   90.00
#
_symmetry.space_group_name_H-M   'P 1'
#
loop_
_entity.id
_entity.type
_entity.pdbx_description
1 polymer ?
#
loop_
_entity_poly.entity_id
_entity_poly.type
_entity_poly.pdbx_seq_one_letter_code
_entity_poly.pdbx_strand_id
1 'polypeptide(L)'
;MNKFGFVSLILTFVLFFLYFIPLGFYFQFENPIVNSYIRIPIQLFTYQDKQIFFWGIETNGTFQNWFEINFLTGLFLLILTPLAGFLNLIGFWRENSTGKKLMKANFIILLVIFLYSIIGIPIYSEEIIGVQFGYFDIFYYLNYGFFILIINLIIAGIGSGKHPIQ
;
A
#
# COMPACT_ATOMS: atom_id res chain seq x y z
N MET A 1 -16.94 15.52 -10.86
CA MET A 1 -15.82 14.61 -10.58
C MET A 1 -15.85 14.14 -9.12
N ASN A 2 -15.52 12.88 -8.83
CA ASN A 2 -15.49 12.34 -7.46
C ASN A 2 -14.19 12.69 -6.71
N LYS A 3 -14.26 13.68 -5.80
CA LYS A 3 -13.10 14.17 -5.03
C LYS A 3 -12.48 13.09 -4.13
N PHE A 4 -13.29 12.24 -3.51
CA PHE A 4 -12.79 11.15 -2.67
C PHE A 4 -12.06 10.09 -3.51
N GLY A 5 -12.57 9.80 -4.71
CA GLY A 5 -11.87 8.92 -5.66
C GLY A 5 -10.50 9.46 -6.04
N PHE A 6 -10.39 10.75 -6.32
CA PHE A 6 -9.10 11.40 -6.60
C PHE A 6 -8.12 11.29 -5.43
N VAL A 7 -8.56 11.54 -4.18
CA VAL A 7 -7.69 11.38 -3.00
C VAL A 7 -7.25 9.92 -2.82
N SER A 8 -8.18 8.97 -2.99
CA SER A 8 -7.85 7.53 -2.95
C SER A 8 -6.83 7.13 -4.02
N LEU A 9 -6.89 7.76 -5.20
CA LEU A 9 -5.92 7.51 -6.27
C LEU A 9 -4.52 7.97 -5.85
N ILE A 10 -4.41 9.18 -5.29
CA ILE A 10 -3.14 9.71 -4.76
C ILE A 10 -2.58 8.77 -3.70
N LEU A 11 -3.40 8.35 -2.72
CA LEU A 11 -2.94 7.46 -1.66
C LEU A 11 -2.51 6.09 -2.19
N THR A 12 -3.19 5.57 -3.21
CA THR A 12 -2.79 4.31 -3.87
C THR A 12 -1.42 4.46 -4.54
N PHE A 13 -1.16 5.60 -5.19
CA PHE A 13 0.16 5.88 -5.78
C PHE A 13 1.24 6.12 -4.73
N VAL A 14 0.92 6.78 -3.62
CA VAL A 14 1.85 6.93 -2.50
C VAL A 14 2.24 5.55 -1.96
N LEU A 15 1.28 4.68 -1.68
CA LEU A 15 1.54 3.32 -1.19
C LEU A 15 2.37 2.48 -2.16
N PHE A 16 2.11 2.62 -3.46
CA PHE A 16 2.75 1.79 -4.46
C PHE A 16 4.09 2.35 -4.94
N PHE A 17 4.16 3.61 -5.36
CA PHE A 17 5.36 4.16 -5.99
C PHE A 17 6.34 4.84 -5.02
N LEU A 18 5.89 5.26 -3.84
CA LEU A 18 6.76 5.91 -2.87
C LEU A 18 7.21 4.91 -1.82
N TYR A 19 8.42 4.40 -1.99
CA TYR A 19 9.06 3.54 -0.98
C TYR A 19 9.47 4.36 0.26
N PHE A 20 9.88 5.62 0.06
CA PHE A 20 10.23 6.57 1.11
C PHE A 20 9.57 7.92 0.91
N ILE A 21 9.11 8.55 2.00
CA ILE A 21 8.77 9.97 2.02
C ILE A 21 9.97 10.77 2.54
N PRO A 22 10.55 11.69 1.74
CA PRO A 22 11.56 12.61 2.27
C PRO A 22 10.88 13.61 3.22
N LEU A 23 11.37 13.72 4.46
CA LEU A 23 10.87 14.68 5.45
C LEU A 23 11.64 16.00 5.45
N GLY A 24 12.89 16.00 5.00
CA GLY A 24 13.73 17.18 5.05
C GLY A 24 15.14 16.95 4.52
N PHE A 25 15.81 18.06 4.25
CA PHE A 25 17.21 18.11 3.87
C PHE A 25 18.04 18.32 5.14
N TYR A 26 19.05 17.47 5.35
CA TYR A 26 20.13 17.78 6.28
C TYR A 26 21.34 18.23 5.45
N PHE A 27 21.73 19.50 5.60
CA PHE A 27 23.00 19.97 5.06
C PHE A 27 24.10 19.57 6.04
N GLN A 28 24.84 18.50 5.73
CA GLN A 28 26.11 18.26 6.41
C GLN A 28 27.11 19.33 5.94
N PHE A 29 27.49 20.23 6.83
CA PHE A 29 28.40 21.34 6.55
C PHE A 29 29.80 20.90 6.07
N GLU A 30 30.14 19.62 6.19
CA GLU A 30 31.45 19.07 5.80
C GLU A 30 31.48 18.47 4.39
N ASN A 31 30.35 18.15 3.75
CA ASN A 31 30.35 17.63 2.37
C ASN A 31 29.01 17.86 1.63
N PRO A 32 28.88 18.92 0.80
CA PRO A 32 27.63 19.30 0.14
C PRO A 32 27.17 18.32 -0.96
N ILE A 33 27.97 17.32 -1.29
CA ILE A 33 27.66 16.31 -2.31
C ILE A 33 26.90 15.11 -1.71
N VAL A 34 27.02 14.86 -0.39
CA VAL A 34 26.31 13.79 0.31
C VAL A 34 25.10 14.37 1.05
N ASN A 35 24.07 14.74 0.29
CA ASN A 35 22.78 15.11 0.87
C ASN A 35 22.16 13.88 1.55
N SER A 36 22.25 13.80 2.87
CA SER A 36 21.58 12.78 3.66
C SER A 36 20.16 13.26 4.01
N TYR A 37 19.17 12.66 3.35
CA TYR A 37 17.76 12.94 3.60
C TYR A 37 17.26 12.12 4.78
N ILE A 38 16.49 12.74 5.67
CA ILE A 38 15.65 11.97 6.59
C ILE A 38 14.49 11.42 5.78
N ARG A 39 14.34 10.10 5.76
CA ARG A 39 13.34 9.37 4.97
C ARG A 39 12.47 8.53 5.90
N ILE A 40 11.15 8.57 5.71
CA ILE A 40 10.23 7.61 6.35
C ILE A 40 9.93 6.50 5.34
N PRO A 41 10.25 5.22 5.64
CA PRO A 41 9.80 4.10 4.81
C PRO A 41 8.28 3.95 4.86
N ILE A 42 7.64 3.80 3.69
CA ILE A 42 6.22 3.47 3.58
C ILE A 42 6.06 1.94 3.58
N GLN A 43 6.56 1.31 4.64
CA GLN A 43 6.41 -0.13 4.83
C GLN A 43 5.04 -0.45 5.44
N LEU A 44 4.48 -1.60 5.07
CA LEU A 44 3.27 -2.14 5.68
C LEU A 44 3.58 -2.67 7.08
N PHE A 45 4.67 -3.43 7.21
CA PHE A 45 5.06 -4.07 8.45
C PHE A 45 6.58 -4.04 8.65
N THR A 46 7.03 -4.13 9.90
CA THR A 46 8.43 -4.30 10.26
C THR A 46 8.57 -5.40 11.29
N TYR A 47 9.39 -6.40 10.99
CA TYR A 47 9.72 -7.46 11.92
C TYR A 47 11.24 -7.67 11.93
N GLN A 48 11.87 -7.44 13.09
CA GLN A 48 13.34 -7.48 13.23
C GLN A 48 14.02 -6.58 12.18
N ASP A 49 14.84 -7.15 11.30
CA ASP A 49 15.55 -6.50 10.20
C ASP A 49 14.77 -6.52 8.87
N LYS A 50 13.56 -7.12 8.84
CA LYS A 50 12.72 -7.25 7.66
C LYS A 50 11.71 -6.11 7.57
N GLN A 51 11.78 -5.40 6.47
CA GLN A 51 10.85 -4.32 6.11
C GLN A 51 9.95 -4.80 4.97
N ILE A 52 8.63 -4.82 5.20
CA ILE A 52 7.65 -5.41 4.28
C ILE A 52 6.93 -4.29 3.52
N PHE A 53 7.01 -4.30 2.19
CA PHE A 53 6.42 -3.30 1.31
C PHE A 53 5.44 -3.92 0.32
N PHE A 54 4.76 -3.09 -0.48
CA PHE A 54 3.89 -3.57 -1.56
C PHE A 54 4.63 -4.35 -2.65
N TRP A 55 5.92 -4.07 -2.87
CA TRP A 55 6.73 -4.69 -3.91
C TRP A 55 7.45 -5.96 -3.45
N GLY A 56 7.74 -6.07 -2.16
CA GLY A 56 8.61 -7.13 -1.64
C GLY A 56 9.07 -6.87 -0.21
N ILE A 57 10.11 -7.59 0.19
CA ILE A 57 10.75 -7.48 1.50
C ILE A 57 12.17 -6.97 1.32
N GLU A 58 12.56 -5.97 2.13
CA GLU A 58 13.96 -5.59 2.31
C GLU A 58 14.50 -6.20 3.60
N THR A 59 15.63 -6.90 3.52
CA THR A 59 16.36 -7.47 4.66
C THR A 59 17.84 -7.12 4.52
N ASN A 60 18.40 -6.41 5.50
CA ASN A 60 19.82 -6.00 5.50
C ASN A 60 20.29 -5.35 4.18
N GLY A 61 19.45 -4.51 3.56
CA GLY A 61 19.75 -3.80 2.31
C GLY A 61 19.60 -4.64 1.04
N THR A 62 19.17 -5.90 1.15
CA THR A 62 18.81 -6.74 0.00
C THR A 62 17.31 -6.76 -0.17
N PHE A 63 16.83 -6.47 -1.38
CA PHE A 63 15.41 -6.46 -1.72
C PHE A 63 15.01 -7.72 -2.50
N GLN A 64 13.95 -8.40 -2.06
CA GLN A 64 13.38 -9.59 -2.70
C GLN A 64 11.93 -9.33 -3.11
N ASN A 65 11.59 -9.62 -4.36
CA ASN A 65 10.23 -9.41 -4.86
C ASN A 65 9.26 -10.47 -4.33
N TRP A 66 7.97 -10.10 -4.26
CA TRP A 66 6.97 -11.04 -3.77
C TRP A 66 6.82 -12.33 -4.56
N PHE A 67 6.95 -12.29 -5.88
CA PHE A 67 6.84 -13.51 -6.69
C PHE A 67 7.97 -14.51 -6.44
N GLU A 68 9.10 -14.06 -5.89
CA GLU A 68 10.21 -14.94 -5.49
C GLU A 68 9.96 -15.59 -4.12
N ILE A 69 9.20 -14.91 -3.24
CA ILE A 69 8.94 -15.36 -1.87
C ILE A 69 7.63 -16.15 -1.78
N ASN A 70 6.52 -15.51 -2.16
CA ASN A 70 5.18 -16.09 -2.09
C ASN A 70 4.30 -15.52 -3.22
N PHE A 71 3.89 -16.41 -4.14
CA PHE A 71 3.12 -16.04 -5.32
C PHE A 71 1.78 -15.34 -4.98
N LEU A 72 1.09 -15.80 -3.93
CA LEU A 72 -0.18 -15.19 -3.52
C LEU A 72 0.04 -13.76 -3.04
N THR A 73 1.08 -13.51 -2.22
CA THR A 73 1.42 -12.16 -1.78
C THR A 73 1.74 -11.26 -2.96
N GLY A 74 2.43 -11.78 -3.98
CA GLY A 74 2.69 -11.05 -5.22
C GLY A 74 1.41 -10.67 -5.95
N LEU A 75 0.46 -11.61 -6.06
CA LEU A 75 -0.84 -11.32 -6.68
C LEU A 75 -1.60 -10.22 -5.91
N PHE A 76 -1.70 -10.34 -4.58
CA PHE A 76 -2.47 -9.39 -3.77
C PHE A 76 -1.81 -8.01 -3.66
N LEU A 77 -0.51 -7.94 -3.37
CA LEU A 77 0.14 -6.66 -3.13
C LEU A 77 0.66 -6.01 -4.42
N LEU A 78 1.28 -6.78 -5.31
CA LEU A 78 1.94 -6.23 -6.51
C LEU A 78 1.00 -6.07 -7.70
N ILE A 79 0.03 -6.97 -7.90
CA ILE A 79 -0.88 -6.92 -9.07
C ILE A 79 -2.17 -6.16 -8.76
N LEU A 80 -2.83 -6.47 -7.65
CA LEU A 80 -4.12 -5.86 -7.35
C LEU A 80 -4.02 -4.38 -6.98
N THR A 81 -2.91 -3.92 -6.38
CA THR A 81 -2.75 -2.51 -5.99
C THR A 81 -2.69 -1.57 -7.19
N PRO A 82 -1.86 -1.81 -8.23
CA PRO A 82 -1.92 -1.06 -9.48
C PRO A 82 -3.27 -1.14 -10.19
N LEU A 83 -3.91 -2.32 -10.16
CA LEU A 83 -5.24 -2.48 -10.75
C LEU A 83 -6.27 -1.58 -10.06
N ALA A 84 -6.25 -1.51 -8.73
CA ALA A 84 -7.09 -0.58 -7.96
C ALA A 84 -6.86 0.88 -8.41
N GLY A 85 -5.59 1.30 -8.50
CA GLY A 85 -5.22 2.62 -9.00
C GLY A 85 -5.73 2.90 -10.42
N PHE A 86 -5.58 1.95 -11.34
CA PHE A 86 -6.05 2.09 -12.73
C PHE A 86 -7.58 2.19 -12.83
N LEU A 87 -8.31 1.34 -12.10
CA LEU A 87 -9.78 1.41 -12.07
C LEU A 87 -10.24 2.74 -11.47
N ASN A 88 -9.57 3.22 -10.43
CA ASN A 88 -9.89 4.49 -9.81
C ASN A 88 -9.62 5.65 -10.77
N LEU A 89 -8.49 5.66 -11.50
CA LEU A 89 -8.13 6.69 -12.50
C LEU A 89 -9.28 6.96 -13.48
N ILE A 90 -9.91 5.90 -13.99
CA ILE A 90 -11.06 6.00 -14.91
C ILE A 90 -12.34 6.30 -14.14
N GLY A 91 -12.52 5.64 -12.99
CA GLY A 91 -13.72 5.70 -12.17
C GLY A 91 -14.01 7.07 -11.58
N PHE A 92 -13.00 7.80 -11.10
CA PHE A 92 -13.23 9.07 -10.40
C PHE A 92 -13.69 10.20 -11.34
N TRP A 93 -13.29 10.13 -12.63
CA TRP A 93 -13.62 11.12 -13.64
C TRP A 93 -14.99 10.89 -14.27
N ARG A 94 -15.38 9.63 -14.54
CA ARG A 94 -16.65 9.31 -15.21
C ARG A 94 -17.86 9.40 -14.29
N GLU A 95 -18.62 10.48 -14.35
CA GLU A 95 -19.81 10.70 -13.49
C GLU A 95 -21.08 9.96 -13.98
N ASN A 96 -20.94 8.66 -14.24
CA ASN A 96 -22.04 7.83 -14.74
C ASN A 96 -22.09 6.47 -14.03
N SER A 97 -23.03 5.62 -14.43
CA SER A 97 -23.19 4.29 -13.83
C SER A 97 -21.94 3.41 -13.96
N THR A 98 -21.18 3.56 -15.06
CA THR A 98 -19.92 2.85 -15.27
C THR A 98 -18.84 3.33 -14.30
N GLY A 99 -18.66 4.65 -14.14
CA GLY A 99 -17.71 5.20 -13.17
C GLY A 99 -18.03 4.77 -11.74
N LYS A 100 -19.31 4.76 -11.36
CA LYS A 100 -19.74 4.21 -10.05
C LYS A 100 -19.35 2.75 -9.87
N LYS A 101 -19.52 1.91 -10.90
CA LYS A 101 -19.10 0.50 -10.87
C LYS A 101 -17.58 0.37 -10.70
N LEU A 102 -16.80 1.18 -11.41
CA LEU A 102 -15.33 1.20 -11.29
C LEU A 102 -14.87 1.66 -9.91
N MET A 103 -15.50 2.69 -9.34
CA MET A 103 -15.24 3.14 -7.96
C MET A 103 -15.55 2.05 -6.93
N LYS A 104 -16.66 1.31 -7.13
CA LYS A 104 -17.00 0.16 -6.27
C LYS A 104 -15.99 -0.96 -6.41
N ALA A 105 -15.53 -1.27 -7.63
CA ALA A 105 -14.50 -2.26 -7.87
C ALA A 105 -13.18 -1.87 -7.19
N ASN A 106 -12.74 -0.62 -7.30
CA ASN A 106 -11.57 -0.09 -6.58
C ASN A 106 -11.68 -0.32 -5.07
N PHE A 107 -12.83 0.05 -4.47
CA PHE A 107 -13.05 -0.19 -3.04
C PHE A 107 -12.96 -1.67 -2.67
N ILE A 108 -13.57 -2.58 -3.45
CA ILE A 108 -13.52 -4.02 -3.20
C ILE A 108 -12.08 -4.53 -3.29
N ILE A 109 -11.31 -4.09 -4.28
CA ILE A 109 -9.91 -4.51 -4.43
C ILE A 109 -9.07 -4.04 -3.24
N LEU A 110 -9.20 -2.78 -2.83
CA LEU A 110 -8.52 -2.26 -1.64
C LEU A 110 -8.93 -3.00 -0.36
N LEU A 111 -10.21 -3.38 -0.23
CA LEU A 111 -10.68 -4.21 0.88
C LEU A 111 -10.01 -5.59 0.87
N VAL A 112 -9.89 -6.22 -0.29
CA VAL A 112 -9.23 -7.52 -0.45
C VAL A 112 -7.74 -7.43 -0.10
N ILE A 113 -7.04 -6.38 -0.56
CA ILE A 113 -5.64 -6.11 -0.21
C ILE A 113 -5.49 -5.91 1.30
N PHE A 114 -6.38 -5.13 1.91
CA PHE A 114 -6.40 -4.90 3.35
C PHE A 114 -6.60 -6.20 4.12
N LEU A 115 -7.62 -6.98 3.78
CA LEU A 115 -7.90 -8.28 4.40
C LEU A 115 -6.73 -9.26 4.22
N TYR A 116 -6.12 -9.30 3.04
CA TYR A 116 -4.93 -10.12 2.82
C TYR A 116 -3.75 -9.66 3.70
N SER A 117 -3.57 -8.35 3.87
CA SER A 117 -2.51 -7.81 4.71
C SER A 117 -2.67 -8.20 6.19
N ILE A 118 -3.90 -8.30 6.70
CA ILE A 118 -4.16 -8.67 8.10
C ILE A 118 -4.37 -10.16 8.36
N ILE A 119 -4.76 -10.94 7.35
CA ILE A 119 -5.08 -12.37 7.51
C ILE A 119 -4.15 -13.24 6.68
N GLY A 120 -3.94 -12.89 5.42
CA GLY A 120 -3.07 -13.64 4.51
C GLY A 120 -1.61 -13.62 4.98
N ILE A 121 -1.05 -12.44 5.28
CA ILE A 121 0.34 -12.35 5.73
C ILE A 121 0.60 -13.17 7.01
N PRO A 122 -0.25 -13.13 8.05
CA PRO A 122 -0.07 -14.04 9.20
C PRO A 122 -0.18 -15.51 8.85
N ILE A 123 -1.13 -15.90 7.99
CA ILE A 123 -1.30 -17.31 7.57
C ILE A 123 -0.05 -17.81 6.85
N TYR A 124 0.52 -17.01 5.95
CA TYR A 124 1.70 -17.35 5.16
C TYR A 124 3.01 -16.83 5.77
N SER A 125 3.01 -16.48 7.07
CA SER A 125 4.14 -15.83 7.73
C SER A 125 5.40 -16.70 7.74
N GLU A 126 5.27 -18.02 7.90
CA GLU A 126 6.43 -18.92 7.82
C GLU A 126 7.12 -18.84 6.44
N GLU A 127 6.36 -18.76 5.35
CA GLU A 127 6.92 -18.62 3.99
C GLU A 127 7.47 -17.21 3.73
N ILE A 128 6.76 -16.19 4.20
CA ILE A 128 7.06 -14.77 3.93
C ILE A 128 8.26 -14.28 4.76
N ILE A 129 8.27 -14.59 6.05
CA ILE A 129 9.24 -14.06 7.01
C ILE A 129 10.02 -15.15 7.76
N GLY A 130 9.79 -16.43 7.51
CA GLY A 130 10.54 -17.54 8.14
C GLY A 130 10.12 -17.84 9.58
N VAL A 131 9.01 -17.25 10.05
CA VAL A 131 8.48 -17.46 11.41
C VAL A 131 6.96 -17.51 11.34
N GLN A 132 6.36 -18.49 12.01
CA GLN A 132 4.92 -18.57 12.14
C GLN A 132 4.41 -17.54 13.16
N PHE A 133 3.59 -16.60 12.69
CA PHE A 133 2.86 -15.67 13.52
C PHE A 133 1.56 -16.29 14.04
N GLY A 134 1.21 -15.94 15.28
CA GLY A 134 -0.17 -16.01 15.76
C GLY A 134 -1.04 -14.93 15.12
N TYR A 135 -2.36 -15.12 15.15
CA TYR A 135 -3.31 -14.23 14.48
C TYR A 135 -3.21 -12.75 14.89
N PHE A 136 -2.84 -12.48 16.15
CA PHE A 136 -2.75 -11.10 16.67
C PHE A 136 -1.34 -10.52 16.65
N ASP A 137 -0.33 -11.31 16.34
CA ASP A 137 1.06 -10.86 16.45
C ASP A 137 1.38 -9.75 15.43
N ILE A 138 0.72 -9.81 14.26
CA ILE A 138 0.92 -8.83 13.20
C ILE A 138 0.58 -7.39 13.61
N PHE A 139 -0.32 -7.20 14.58
CA PHE A 139 -0.71 -5.87 15.04
C PHE A 139 0.42 -5.14 15.79
N TYR A 140 1.41 -5.87 16.33
CA TYR A 140 2.59 -5.27 16.95
C TYR A 140 3.63 -4.78 15.93
N TYR A 141 3.48 -5.18 14.67
CA TYR A 141 4.46 -4.94 13.61
C TYR A 141 3.96 -3.96 12.55
N LEU A 142 2.78 -3.36 12.72
CA LEU A 142 2.19 -2.41 11.77
C LEU A 142 3.03 -1.14 11.65
N ASN A 143 3.13 -0.62 10.43
CA ASN A 143 3.86 0.61 10.16
C ASN A 143 3.08 1.58 9.27
N TYR A 144 3.67 2.73 8.89
CA TYR A 144 3.00 3.85 8.23
C TYR A 144 2.23 3.46 6.97
N GLY A 145 2.76 2.56 6.14
CA GLY A 145 2.09 2.09 4.93
C GLY A 145 0.77 1.39 5.23
N PHE A 146 0.68 0.65 6.35
CA PHE A 146 -0.57 -0.01 6.74
C PHE A 146 -1.65 1.00 7.14
N PHE A 147 -1.29 2.06 7.86
CA PHE A 147 -2.25 3.11 8.22
C PHE A 147 -2.70 3.92 7.01
N ILE A 148 -1.80 4.18 6.04
CA ILE A 148 -2.17 4.80 4.77
C ILE A 148 -3.14 3.90 4.00
N LEU A 149 -2.94 2.57 4.00
CA LEU A 149 -3.87 1.61 3.40
C LEU A 149 -5.26 1.67 4.06
N ILE A 150 -5.34 1.74 5.39
CA ILE A 150 -6.63 1.91 6.11
C ILE A 150 -7.31 3.21 5.70
N ILE A 151 -6.59 4.34 5.71
CA ILE A 151 -7.13 5.65 5.36
C ILE A 151 -7.64 5.61 3.90
N ASN A 152 -6.85 5.02 2.99
CA ASN A 152 -7.22 4.87 1.60
C ASN A 152 -8.50 4.03 1.44
N LEU A 153 -8.63 2.92 2.18
CA LEU A 153 -9.82 2.08 2.18
C LEU A 153 -11.09 2.85 2.61
N ILE A 154 -10.99 3.64 3.68
CA ILE A 154 -12.10 4.47 4.18
C ILE A 154 -12.51 5.49 3.11
N ILE A 155 -11.54 6.20 2.54
CA ILE A 155 -11.78 7.21 1.50
C ILE A 155 -12.38 6.57 0.24
N ALA A 156 -11.89 5.41 -0.17
CA ALA A 156 -12.44 4.65 -1.30
C ALA A 156 -13.89 4.20 -1.04
N GLY A 157 -14.21 3.80 0.20
CA GLY A 157 -15.57 3.46 0.61
C GLY A 157 -16.53 4.66 0.50
N ILE A 158 -16.11 5.83 1.01
CA ILE A 158 -16.88 7.08 0.88
C ILE A 158 -17.03 7.45 -0.60
N GLY A 159 -15.94 7.38 -1.38
CA GLY A 159 -15.93 7.67 -2.81
C GLY A 159 -16.88 6.77 -3.59
N SER A 160 -16.90 5.48 -3.32
CA SER A 160 -17.84 4.52 -3.91
C SER A 160 -19.31 4.86 -3.59
N GLY A 161 -19.61 5.18 -2.33
CA GLY A 161 -20.96 5.51 -1.89
C GLY A 161 -21.50 6.83 -2.44
N LYS A 162 -20.65 7.87 -2.44
CA LYS A 162 -21.00 9.24 -2.86
C LYS A 162 -20.69 9.55 -4.33
N HIS A 163 -20.43 8.53 -5.15
CA HIS A 163 -20.10 8.77 -6.56
C HIS A 163 -21.30 9.38 -7.31
N PRO A 164 -21.12 10.55 -7.95
CA PRO A 164 -22.20 11.23 -8.68
C PRO A 164 -22.58 10.46 -9.94
N ILE A 165 -23.87 10.44 -10.25
CA ILE A 165 -24.40 9.95 -11.53
C ILE A 165 -25.19 11.12 -12.10
N GLN A 166 -24.71 11.67 -13.22
CA GLN A 166 -25.34 12.76 -13.96
C GLN A 166 -25.81 12.26 -15.32
#